data_AF-A0A2N9QS87-F1
#
_entry.id   AF-A0A2N9QS87-F1
#
_cell.length_a   1.000
_cell.length_b   1.000
_cell.length_c   1.000
_cell.angle_alpha   90.00
_cell.angle_beta   90.00
_cell.angle_gamma   90.00
#
_symmetry.space_group_name_H-M   'P 1'
#
loop_
_entity.id
_entity.type
_entity.pdbx_description
1 polymer ?
#
loop_
_entity_poly.entity_id
_entity_poly.type
_entity_poly.pdbx_seq_one_letter_code
_entity_poly.pdbx_strand_id
1 'polypeptide(L)'
;MRHLLYPFLLSVLLIACSRYNGPVYPQAFTGEWVGVKKTIVGMPPILEVTDSTAVFDPGMGDTCRWFTHYHFAKDSLFLVYNEEDTARCKVLELHDSVLVIEGLPWYEKQTVAFRRQKR
;
A
#
# COMPACT_ATOMS: atom_id res chain seq x y z
N MET A 1 -46.33 -15.44 9.07
CA MET A 1 -45.08 -15.48 8.28
C MET A 1 -44.23 -14.30 8.69
N ARG A 2 -43.26 -14.57 9.55
CA ARG A 2 -42.53 -13.59 10.37
C ARG A 2 -41.04 -13.88 10.14
N HIS A 3 -40.22 -12.84 9.97
CA HIS A 3 -38.75 -12.87 9.96
C HIS A 3 -38.04 -13.31 8.65
N LEU A 4 -38.09 -12.49 7.59
CA LEU A 4 -37.08 -12.58 6.50
C LEU A 4 -36.46 -11.24 6.09
N LEU A 5 -36.90 -10.11 6.64
CA LEU A 5 -36.36 -8.78 6.30
C LEU A 5 -35.19 -8.33 7.20
N TYR A 6 -34.94 -9.02 8.31
CA TYR A 6 -33.89 -8.67 9.27
C TYR A 6 -32.46 -9.12 8.90
N PRO A 7 -32.20 -10.26 8.23
CA PRO A 7 -30.82 -10.71 7.97
C PRO A 7 -30.14 -9.90 6.85
N PHE A 8 -30.92 -9.26 5.96
CA PHE A 8 -30.36 -8.47 4.88
C PHE A 8 -29.81 -7.12 5.38
N LEU A 9 -30.50 -6.47 6.32
CA LEU A 9 -30.05 -5.22 6.95
C LEU A 9 -28.77 -5.41 7.81
N LEU A 10 -28.63 -6.55 8.49
CA LEU A 10 -27.41 -6.88 9.25
C LEU A 10 -26.18 -7.09 8.34
N SER A 11 -26.41 -7.66 7.16
CA SER A 11 -25.36 -7.95 6.18
C SER A 11 -24.73 -6.67 5.60
N VAL A 12 -25.55 -5.64 5.37
CA VAL A 12 -25.10 -4.34 4.85
C VAL A 12 -24.34 -3.53 5.92
N LEU A 13 -24.71 -3.67 7.20
CA LEU A 13 -24.02 -2.99 8.32
C LEU A 13 -22.61 -3.56 8.57
N LEU A 14 -22.37 -4.86 8.32
CA LEU A 14 -21.04 -5.47 8.49
C LEU A 14 -20.04 -5.09 7.39
N ILE A 15 -20.49 -4.65 6.21
CA ILE A 15 -19.61 -4.14 5.14
C ILE A 15 -19.21 -2.68 5.41
N ALA A 16 -20.01 -1.94 6.19
CA ALA A 16 -19.75 -0.55 6.55
C ALA A 16 -18.82 -0.40 7.78
N CYS A 17 -18.65 -1.44 8.59
CA CYS A 17 -17.79 -1.40 9.77
C CYS A 17 -16.36 -1.89 9.45
N SER A 18 -15.45 -0.92 9.41
CA SER A 18 -13.99 -1.04 9.32
C SER A 18 -13.42 -1.23 7.91
N ARG A 19 -13.53 -0.18 7.08
CA ARG A 19 -12.29 0.26 6.42
C ARG A 19 -11.32 0.60 7.55
N TYR A 20 -10.46 -0.36 7.90
CA TYR A 20 -9.41 -0.15 8.88
C TYR A 20 -8.49 0.94 8.31
N ASN A 21 -8.67 2.16 8.80
CA ASN A 21 -7.71 3.24 8.64
C ASN A 21 -6.72 3.05 9.77
N GLY A 22 -5.73 2.19 9.56
CA GLY A 22 -4.62 2.08 10.50
C GLY A 22 -3.96 3.46 10.69
N PRO A 23 -3.18 3.65 11.76
CA PRO A 23 -2.45 4.89 11.91
C PRO A 23 -1.56 5.11 10.68
N VAL A 24 -1.50 6.35 10.20
CA VAL A 24 -0.60 6.77 9.13
C VAL A 24 0.37 7.78 9.74
N TYR A 25 1.62 7.36 9.89
CA TYR A 25 2.72 8.21 10.33
C TYR A 25 3.69 8.40 9.16
N PRO A 26 3.54 9.46 8.34
CA PRO A 26 4.39 9.67 7.15
C PRO A 26 5.89 9.65 7.45
N GLN A 27 6.29 10.06 8.65
CA GLN A 27 7.70 10.02 9.10
C GLN A 27 8.23 8.58 9.19
N ALA A 28 7.35 7.59 9.36
CA ALA A 28 7.70 6.18 9.37
C ALA A 28 7.78 5.59 7.96
N PHE A 29 7.67 6.36 6.88
CA PHE A 29 7.73 5.80 5.52
C PHE A 29 9.16 5.45 5.06
N THR A 30 10.16 6.23 5.45
CA THR A 30 11.58 5.98 5.12
C THR A 30 12.03 4.62 5.63
N GLY A 31 12.70 3.84 4.78
CA GLY A 31 13.24 2.51 5.10
C GLY A 31 13.11 1.51 3.96
N GLU A 32 13.58 0.30 4.21
CA GLU A 32 13.44 -0.84 3.31
C GLU A 32 12.21 -1.68 3.73
N TRP A 33 11.32 -1.90 2.77
CA TRP A 33 10.06 -2.61 2.95
C TRP A 33 10.01 -3.85 2.06
N VAL A 34 9.73 -5.01 2.66
CA VAL A 34 9.63 -6.28 1.94
C VAL A 34 8.20 -6.77 1.98
N GLY A 35 7.66 -7.11 0.82
CA GLY A 35 6.30 -7.62 0.67
C GLY A 35 6.11 -8.94 1.42
N VAL A 36 5.00 -9.07 2.14
CA VAL A 36 4.67 -10.27 2.91
C VAL A 36 4.40 -11.48 2.01
N LYS A 37 3.83 -11.24 0.81
CA LYS A 37 3.51 -12.27 -0.16
C LYS A 37 4.54 -12.25 -1.29
N LYS A 38 5.03 -13.44 -1.65
CA LYS A 38 5.82 -13.65 -2.87
C LYS A 38 4.93 -13.58 -4.10
N THR A 39 5.47 -13.10 -5.21
CA THR A 39 4.84 -13.14 -6.52
C THR A 39 4.84 -14.55 -7.11
N ILE A 40 4.23 -14.72 -8.29
CA ILE A 40 4.21 -15.99 -9.03
C ILE A 40 5.63 -16.49 -9.39
N VAL A 41 6.61 -15.60 -9.50
CA VAL A 41 8.01 -15.94 -9.75
C VAL A 41 8.82 -16.15 -8.46
N GLY A 42 8.16 -16.15 -7.29
CA GLY A 42 8.76 -16.51 -6.00
C GLY A 42 9.52 -15.38 -5.30
N MET A 43 9.56 -14.18 -5.88
CA MET A 43 10.19 -12.99 -5.29
C MET A 43 9.15 -12.13 -4.57
N PRO A 44 9.41 -11.59 -3.36
CA PRO A 44 8.53 -10.58 -2.77
C PRO A 44 8.75 -9.22 -3.48
N PRO A 45 7.72 -8.36 -3.58
CA PRO A 45 7.94 -6.98 -3.98
C PRO A 45 8.77 -6.25 -2.91
N ILE A 46 9.61 -5.30 -3.33
CA ILE A 46 10.48 -4.52 -2.46
C ILE A 46 10.21 -3.03 -2.70
N LEU A 47 10.09 -2.26 -1.63
CA LEU A 47 9.98 -0.81 -1.68
C LEU A 47 11.08 -0.21 -0.80
N GLU A 48 12.05 0.44 -1.42
CA GLU A 48 13.15 1.11 -0.74
C GLU A 48 12.90 2.62 -0.75
N VAL A 49 12.91 3.24 0.41
CA VAL A 49 12.52 4.64 0.59
C VAL A 49 13.61 5.38 1.35
N THR A 50 14.11 6.46 0.74
CA THR A 50 14.98 7.43 1.41
C THR A 50 14.15 8.61 1.92
N ASP A 51 14.77 9.65 2.48
CA ASP A 51 14.04 10.83 2.95
C ASP A 51 13.35 11.61 1.82
N SER A 52 13.75 11.39 0.56
CA SER A 52 13.23 12.15 -0.59
C SER A 52 12.84 11.30 -1.79
N THR A 53 13.39 10.10 -1.97
CA THR A 53 13.17 9.25 -3.15
C THR A 53 12.63 7.88 -2.77
N ALA A 54 12.08 7.16 -3.74
CA ALA A 54 11.65 5.78 -3.56
C ALA A 54 12.01 4.92 -4.77
N VAL A 55 12.26 3.64 -4.54
CA VAL A 55 12.46 2.61 -5.55
C VAL A 55 11.49 1.47 -5.28
N PHE A 56 10.72 1.07 -6.30
CA PHE A 56 9.80 -0.04 -6.21
C PHE A 56 10.18 -1.15 -7.19
N ASP A 57 10.46 -2.33 -6.66
CA ASP A 57 10.57 -3.58 -7.40
C ASP A 57 9.28 -4.39 -7.17
N PRO A 58 8.46 -4.63 -8.20
CA PRO A 58 7.25 -5.42 -8.08
C PRO A 58 7.49 -6.92 -7.84
N GLY A 59 8.73 -7.40 -7.85
CA GLY A 59 9.08 -8.82 -7.75
C GLY A 59 8.74 -9.58 -9.02
N MET A 60 8.87 -8.95 -10.20
CA MET A 60 8.49 -9.49 -11.51
C MET A 60 9.66 -9.39 -12.50
N GLY A 61 10.64 -10.29 -12.36
CA GLY A 61 11.86 -10.29 -13.18
C GLY A 61 12.71 -9.04 -12.95
N ASP A 62 13.37 -8.54 -14.00
CA ASP A 62 14.24 -7.36 -13.94
C ASP A 62 13.46 -6.04 -14.06
N THR A 63 12.29 -5.96 -13.43
CA THR A 63 11.44 -4.77 -13.47
C THR A 63 11.65 -3.95 -12.21
N CYS A 64 11.91 -2.66 -12.32
CA CYS A 64 11.88 -1.73 -11.20
C CYS A 64 11.47 -0.33 -11.65
N ARG A 65 11.01 0.52 -10.72
CA ARG A 65 10.74 1.94 -10.95
C ARG A 65 11.41 2.81 -9.91
N TRP A 66 12.08 3.86 -10.36
CA TRP A 66 12.65 4.89 -9.52
C TRP A 66 11.75 6.12 -9.52
N PHE A 67 11.41 6.62 -8.34
CA PHE A 67 10.63 7.83 -8.16
C PHE A 67 11.58 8.94 -7.70
N THR A 68 11.59 10.04 -8.45
CA THR A 68 12.44 11.21 -8.19
C THR A 68 12.06 11.91 -6.89
N HIS A 69 10.78 11.84 -6.52
CA HIS A 69 10.34 12.19 -5.18
C HIS A 69 9.02 11.54 -4.80
N TYR A 70 8.65 11.67 -3.53
CA TYR A 70 7.32 11.32 -3.04
C TYR A 70 6.80 12.36 -2.05
N HIS A 71 5.48 12.39 -1.87
CA HIS A 71 4.86 13.18 -0.81
C HIS A 71 3.54 12.58 -0.35
N PHE A 72 3.15 12.91 0.88
CA PHE A 72 1.85 12.53 1.43
C PHE A 72 0.88 13.71 1.35
N ALA A 73 -0.36 13.45 0.96
CA ALA A 73 -1.47 14.36 1.18
C ALA A 73 -2.67 13.58 1.74
N LYS A 74 -3.01 13.83 3.01
CA LYS A 74 -4.00 13.06 3.77
C LYS A 74 -3.62 11.57 3.83
N ASP A 75 -4.47 10.69 3.30
CA ASP A 75 -4.29 9.23 3.23
C ASP A 75 -3.68 8.76 1.89
N SER A 76 -3.31 9.71 1.03
CA SER A 76 -2.73 9.42 -0.28
C SER A 76 -1.22 9.62 -0.27
N LEU A 77 -0.49 8.64 -0.80
CA LEU A 77 0.92 8.74 -1.15
C LEU A 77 1.03 9.02 -2.65
N PHE A 78 1.78 10.04 -3.01
CA PHE A 78 2.11 10.37 -4.39
C PHE A 78 3.55 9.97 -4.65
N LEU A 79 3.76 9.09 -5.63
CA LEU A 79 5.07 8.63 -6.08
C LEU A 79 5.34 9.24 -7.45
N VAL A 80 6.28 10.17 -7.52
CA VAL A 80 6.53 10.98 -8.73
C VAL A 80 7.68 10.38 -9.51
N TYR A 81 7.40 9.94 -10.74
CA TYR A 81 8.42 9.44 -11.65
C TYR A 81 9.14 10.61 -12.32
N ASN A 82 8.38 11.47 -12.99
CA ASN A 82 8.81 12.75 -13.56
C ASN A 82 7.68 13.80 -13.41
N GLU A 83 7.86 15.01 -13.95
CA GLU A 83 6.89 16.11 -13.78
C GLU A 83 5.48 15.80 -14.34
N GLU A 84 5.34 14.80 -15.22
CA GLU A 84 4.09 14.46 -15.90
C GLU A 84 3.50 13.09 -15.46
N ASP A 85 4.30 12.22 -14.84
CA ASP A 85 3.91 10.87 -14.42
C ASP A 85 4.02 10.72 -12.90
N THR A 86 2.86 10.66 -12.24
CA THR A 86 2.72 10.48 -10.80
C THR A 86 1.71 9.38 -10.49
N ALA A 87 2.16 8.36 -9.76
CA ALA A 87 1.29 7.34 -9.22
C ALA A 87 0.68 7.82 -7.89
N ARG A 88 -0.65 7.79 -7.81
CA ARG A 88 -1.37 8.04 -6.56
C ARG A 88 -1.75 6.71 -5.91
N CYS A 89 -1.18 6.46 -4.76
CA CYS A 89 -1.45 5.28 -3.94
C CYS A 89 -2.28 5.67 -2.72
N LYS A 90 -3.08 4.74 -2.21
CA LYS A 90 -3.81 4.91 -0.95
C LYS A 90 -3.09 4.14 0.15
N VAL A 91 -2.72 4.84 1.22
CA VAL A 91 -2.06 4.25 2.38
C VAL A 91 -3.14 3.86 3.38
N LEU A 92 -3.26 2.55 3.64
CA LEU A 92 -4.25 2.00 4.56
C LEU A 92 -3.71 1.87 5.99
N GLU A 93 -2.39 1.67 6.12
CA GLU A 93 -1.68 1.58 7.39
C GLU A 93 -0.21 1.94 7.18
N LEU A 94 0.36 2.76 8.07
CA LEU A 94 1.78 3.08 8.08
C LEU A 94 2.26 3.40 9.50
N HIS A 95 3.09 2.51 10.05
CA HIS A 95 3.82 2.70 11.30
C HIS A 95 5.13 1.91 11.27
N ASP A 96 5.89 1.95 12.37
CA ASP A 96 7.29 1.52 12.47
C ASP A 96 7.66 0.21 11.78
N SER A 97 6.75 -0.76 11.68
CA SER A 97 7.05 -2.09 11.09
C SER A 97 6.07 -2.56 10.03
N VAL A 98 5.04 -1.78 9.72
CA VAL A 98 3.98 -2.17 8.78
C VAL A 98 3.69 -1.04 7.82
N LEU A 99 3.59 -1.41 6.56
CA LEU A 99 3.05 -0.59 5.49
C LEU A 99 2.00 -1.42 4.75
N VAL A 100 0.79 -0.88 4.63
CA VAL A 100 -0.26 -1.45 3.78
C VAL A 100 -0.72 -0.38 2.82
N ILE A 101 -0.58 -0.67 1.52
CA ILE A 101 -0.78 0.30 0.46
C ILE A 101 -1.53 -0.32 -0.72
N GLU A 102 -2.42 0.46 -1.32
CA GLU A 102 -3.18 0.10 -2.51
C GLU A 102 -2.77 1.01 -3.67
N GLY A 103 -2.72 0.46 -4.88
CA GLY A 103 -2.51 1.25 -6.10
C GLY A 103 -1.05 1.51 -6.46
N LEU A 104 -0.10 0.72 -5.92
CA LEU A 104 1.29 0.74 -6.39
C LEU A 104 1.34 0.41 -7.89
N PRO A 105 2.30 0.96 -8.66
CA PRO A 105 2.50 0.56 -10.06
C PRO A 105 2.62 -0.96 -10.21
N TRP A 106 2.07 -1.53 -11.28
CA TRP A 106 1.89 -2.99 -11.51
C TRP A 106 0.90 -3.70 -10.57
N TYR A 107 0.48 -3.04 -9.49
CA TYR A 107 -0.47 -3.52 -8.48
C TYR A 107 -1.67 -2.56 -8.33
N GLU A 108 -2.08 -1.91 -9.42
CA GLU A 108 -3.02 -0.76 -9.39
C GLU A 108 -4.38 -1.10 -8.75
N LYS A 109 -4.78 -2.37 -8.78
CA LYS A 109 -6.05 -2.87 -8.21
C LYS A 109 -5.85 -3.77 -6.99
N GLN A 110 -4.66 -3.79 -6.43
CA GLN A 110 -4.26 -4.72 -5.37
C GLN A 110 -3.79 -3.95 -4.13
N THR A 111 -4.09 -4.52 -2.97
CA THR A 111 -3.49 -4.11 -1.70
C THR A 111 -2.25 -4.95 -1.44
N VAL A 112 -1.12 -4.27 -1.23
CA VAL A 112 0.16 -4.89 -0.90
C VAL A 112 0.52 -4.56 0.54
N ALA A 113 0.87 -5.58 1.31
CA ALA A 113 1.32 -5.44 2.68
C ALA A 113 2.83 -5.72 2.73
N PHE A 114 3.55 -4.85 3.41
CA PHE A 114 4.99 -4.92 3.61
C PHE A 114 5.34 -4.98 5.10
N ARG A 115 6.49 -5.57 5.38
CA ARG A 115 7.17 -5.48 6.67
C ARG A 115 8.48 -4.73 6.50
N ARG A 116 8.80 -3.90 7.49
CA ARG A 116 10.09 -3.23 7.52
C ARG A 116 11.19 -4.27 7.67
N GLN A 117 12.20 -4.20 6.81
CA GLN A 117 13.41 -5.00 6.97
C GLN A 117 14.23 -4.43 8.12
N LYS A 118 14.50 -5.26 9.14
CA LYS A 118 15.46 -4.91 10.19
C LYS A 118 16.86 -5.09 9.60
N ARG A 119 17.66 -4.04 9.66
CA ARG A 119 19.11 -4.14 9.43
C ARG A 119 19.78 -4.90 10.57
#